data_AF-A0A960MW13-F1
#
_entry.id   AF-A0A960MW13-F1
#
_cell.length_a   1.000
_cell.length_b   1.000
_cell.length_c   1.000
_cell.angle_alpha   90.00
_cell.angle_beta   90.00
_cell.angle_gamma   90.00
#
_symmetry.space_group_name_H-M   'P 1'
#
loop_
_entity.id
_entity.type
_entity.pdbx_description
1 polymer ?
#
loop_
_entity_poly.entity_id
_entity_poly.type
_entity_poly.pdbx_seq_one_letter_code
_entity_poly.pdbx_strand_id
1 'polypeptide(L)'
;IPRAAVTPYHARQIIALGNDELTKKLSAIWGEVRDSPEAKKAELEKWRSLLTPEVIAKSDPAKGRATFNAVCAACHKLYGEGGSIAPELTGSDRHNLNYLLENIVDPSALLPADYRLTVFTLKDGRVLSGVVPERTDRSLVIQTPTERLTVELAQIEKQEQLPMSLMPEGLLAALGEEQVKHLFAYLMGTRQVEPAAP
;
A
#
# COMPACT_ATOMS: atom_id res chain seq x y z
N ILE A 1 -2.44 -20.64 10.88
CA ILE A 1 -3.30 -19.68 10.15
C ILE A 1 -2.60 -19.37 8.83
N PRO A 2 -3.26 -19.53 7.67
CA PRO A 2 -2.67 -19.15 6.38
C PRO A 2 -2.25 -17.69 6.39
N ARG A 3 -1.11 -17.33 5.77
CA ARG A 3 -0.58 -15.95 5.75
C ARG A 3 -1.62 -14.93 5.28
N ALA A 4 -2.39 -15.29 4.26
CA ALA A 4 -3.45 -14.47 3.67
C ALA A 4 -4.64 -14.18 4.62
N ALA A 5 -4.79 -14.93 5.71
CA ALA A 5 -5.86 -14.69 6.69
C ALA A 5 -5.52 -13.57 7.70
N VAL A 6 -4.26 -13.13 7.75
CA VAL A 6 -3.84 -11.96 8.55
C VAL A 6 -3.83 -10.76 7.63
N THR A 7 -4.82 -9.88 7.77
CA THR A 7 -4.88 -8.60 7.04
C THR A 7 -3.99 -7.56 7.73
N PRO A 8 -3.67 -6.43 7.07
CA PRO A 8 -2.99 -5.31 7.74
C PRO A 8 -3.74 -4.83 9.00
N TYR A 9 -5.07 -4.90 8.99
CA TYR A 9 -5.89 -4.63 10.17
C TYR A 9 -5.59 -5.60 11.32
N HIS A 10 -5.60 -6.93 11.05
CA HIS A 10 -5.25 -7.94 12.06
C HIS A 10 -3.82 -7.76 12.59
N ALA A 11 -2.87 -7.47 11.71
CA ALA A 11 -1.48 -7.22 12.09
C ALA A 11 -1.37 -6.07 13.12
N ARG A 12 -2.06 -4.94 12.90
CA ARG A 12 -2.11 -3.84 13.86
C ARG A 12 -2.75 -4.22 15.18
N GLN A 13 -3.88 -4.93 15.15
CA GLN A 13 -4.55 -5.37 16.36
C GLN A 13 -3.65 -6.26 17.21
N ILE A 14 -2.88 -7.15 16.58
CA ILE A 14 -1.91 -8.02 17.27
C ILE A 14 -0.80 -7.20 17.94
N ILE A 15 -0.28 -6.17 17.27
CA ILE A 15 0.77 -5.30 17.84
C ILE A 15 0.23 -4.47 18.99
N ALA A 16 -1.00 -3.97 18.87
CA ALA A 16 -1.67 -3.17 19.91
C ALA A 16 -1.84 -3.95 21.23
N LEU A 17 -1.72 -5.29 21.22
CA LEU A 17 -1.72 -6.11 22.45
C LEU A 17 -0.43 -5.96 23.27
N GLY A 18 0.64 -5.36 22.74
CA GLY A 18 1.90 -5.15 23.46
C GLY A 18 2.63 -6.44 23.85
N ASN A 19 2.39 -7.54 23.12
CA ASN A 19 2.99 -8.84 23.41
C ASN A 19 4.16 -9.14 22.46
N ASP A 20 5.38 -9.08 22.98
CA ASP A 20 6.62 -9.25 22.20
C ASP A 20 6.72 -10.59 21.48
N GLU A 21 6.19 -11.68 22.07
CA GLU A 21 6.22 -13.00 21.47
C GLU A 21 5.27 -13.07 20.26
N LEU A 22 4.09 -12.47 20.38
CA LEU A 22 3.13 -12.35 19.28
C LEU A 22 3.66 -11.44 18.17
N THR A 23 4.30 -10.33 18.52
CA THR A 23 4.95 -9.43 17.55
C THR A 23 6.07 -10.15 16.80
N LYS A 24 6.93 -10.91 17.48
CA LYS A 24 7.98 -11.71 16.81
C LYS A 24 7.39 -12.76 15.86
N LYS A 25 6.34 -13.47 16.28
CA LYS A 25 5.65 -14.46 15.43
C LYS A 25 4.98 -13.80 14.23
N LEU A 26 4.32 -12.67 14.44
CA LEU A 26 3.73 -11.86 13.37
C LEU A 26 4.82 -11.43 12.40
N SER A 27 5.96 -10.92 12.88
CA SER A 27 7.00 -10.41 12.00
C SER A 27 7.67 -11.51 11.17
N ALA A 28 7.88 -12.69 11.77
CA ALA A 28 8.45 -13.84 11.07
C ALA A 28 7.54 -14.38 9.95
N ILE A 29 6.23 -14.33 10.14
CA ILE A 29 5.26 -14.93 9.20
C ILE A 29 4.73 -13.88 8.22
N TRP A 30 4.51 -12.65 8.66
CA TRP A 30 3.75 -11.65 7.92
C TRP A 30 4.65 -10.61 7.24
N GLY A 31 5.66 -10.10 7.93
CA GLY A 31 6.55 -9.06 7.39
C GLY A 31 7.10 -8.15 8.48
N GLU A 32 7.70 -7.03 8.11
CA GLU A 32 8.36 -6.16 9.07
C GLU A 32 7.35 -5.15 9.56
N VAL A 33 7.39 -4.91 10.86
CA VAL A 33 6.57 -3.91 11.50
C VAL A 33 7.49 -3.01 12.29
N ARG A 34 7.46 -1.72 11.96
CA ARG A 34 8.27 -0.71 12.63
C ARG A 34 7.44 0.51 12.99
N ASP A 35 7.91 1.24 13.99
CA ASP A 35 7.39 2.57 14.27
C ASP A 35 7.73 3.55 13.13
N SER A 36 6.85 4.54 12.96
CA SER A 36 7.07 5.63 12.02
C SER A 36 8.06 6.67 12.58
N PRO A 37 8.98 7.20 11.75
CA PRO A 37 9.86 8.31 12.14
C PRO A 37 9.07 9.55 12.59
N GLU A 38 9.70 10.41 13.39
CA GLU A 38 9.08 11.62 13.96
C GLU A 38 8.52 12.56 12.89
N ALA A 39 9.22 12.70 11.76
CA ALA A 39 8.75 13.51 10.63
C ALA A 39 7.43 12.97 10.05
N LYS A 40 7.28 11.65 9.97
CA LYS A 40 6.04 11.02 9.50
C LYS A 40 4.91 11.14 10.52
N LYS A 41 5.23 11.06 11.82
CA LYS A 41 4.26 11.35 12.89
C LYS A 41 3.72 12.78 12.80
N ALA A 42 4.59 13.76 12.55
CA ALA A 42 4.17 15.15 12.35
C ALA A 42 3.29 15.32 11.10
N GLU A 43 3.61 14.64 10.00
CA GLU A 43 2.78 14.63 8.80
C GLU A 43 1.41 13.97 9.04
N LEU A 44 1.36 12.86 9.79
CA LEU A 44 0.11 12.21 10.19
C LEU A 44 -0.78 13.16 10.98
N GLU A 45 -0.24 13.85 11.99
CA GLU A 45 -0.99 14.82 12.80
C GLU A 45 -1.48 16.01 11.96
N LYS A 46 -0.65 16.51 11.04
CA LYS A 46 -1.06 17.55 10.09
C LYS A 46 -2.30 17.08 9.32
N TRP A 47 -2.25 15.92 8.66
CA TRP A 47 -3.36 15.45 7.85
C TRP A 47 -4.60 15.10 8.67
N ARG A 48 -4.44 14.55 9.88
CA ARG A 48 -5.55 14.32 10.83
C ARG A 48 -6.31 15.61 11.15
N SER A 49 -5.59 16.72 11.32
CA SER A 49 -6.20 18.03 11.60
C SER A 49 -6.95 18.61 10.40
N LEU A 50 -6.49 18.34 9.18
CA LEU A 50 -7.08 18.87 7.94
C LEU A 50 -8.25 18.03 7.41
N LEU A 51 -8.28 16.73 7.72
CA LEU A 51 -9.26 15.77 7.22
C LEU A 51 -10.33 15.47 8.28
N THR A 52 -10.97 16.52 8.81
CA THR A 52 -12.07 16.33 9.75
C THR A 52 -13.28 15.67 9.06
N PRO A 53 -14.18 15.00 9.81
CA PRO A 53 -15.39 14.43 9.24
C PRO A 53 -16.24 15.43 8.45
N GLU A 54 -16.31 16.68 8.92
CA GLU A 54 -17.02 17.77 8.24
C GLU A 54 -16.36 18.14 6.90
N VAL A 55 -15.02 18.24 6.87
CA VAL A 55 -14.27 18.53 5.64
C VAL A 55 -14.45 17.42 4.62
N ILE A 56 -14.32 16.16 5.04
CA ILE A 56 -14.50 15.00 4.18
C ILE A 56 -15.94 14.97 3.62
N ALA A 57 -16.95 15.21 4.46
CA ALA A 57 -18.35 15.23 4.03
C ALA A 57 -18.69 16.35 3.04
N LYS A 58 -18.01 17.50 3.13
CA LYS A 58 -18.17 18.64 2.21
C LYS A 58 -17.33 18.51 0.93
N SER A 59 -16.42 17.55 0.89
CA SER A 59 -15.51 17.36 -0.24
C SER A 59 -16.16 16.57 -1.37
N ASP A 60 -15.75 16.89 -2.59
CA ASP A 60 -16.23 16.26 -3.82
C ASP A 60 -15.57 14.89 -4.11
N PRO A 61 -16.30 13.77 -4.04
CA PRO A 61 -15.76 12.45 -4.33
C PRO A 61 -15.51 12.22 -5.83
N ALA A 62 -16.13 12.97 -6.74
CA ALA A 62 -15.85 12.85 -8.19
C ALA A 62 -14.45 13.38 -8.51
N LYS A 63 -14.06 14.51 -7.90
CA LYS A 63 -12.67 15.00 -7.92
C LYS A 63 -11.73 14.01 -7.23
N GLY A 64 -12.18 13.40 -6.14
CA GLY A 64 -11.44 12.35 -5.44
C GLY A 64 -11.16 11.13 -6.31
N ARG A 65 -12.13 10.68 -7.10
CA ARG A 65 -11.95 9.58 -8.07
C ARG A 65 -10.95 9.97 -9.15
N ALA A 66 -10.98 11.20 -9.67
CA ALA A 66 -9.98 11.65 -10.63
C ALA A 66 -8.56 11.59 -10.05
N THR A 67 -8.36 12.05 -8.81
CA THR A 67 -7.08 11.93 -8.10
C THR A 67 -6.67 10.47 -7.87
N PHE A 68 -7.60 9.62 -7.44
CA PHE A 68 -7.35 8.18 -7.28
C PHE A 68 -6.90 7.54 -8.59
N ASN A 69 -7.56 7.85 -9.70
CA ASN A 69 -7.21 7.31 -11.02
C ASN A 69 -5.79 7.71 -11.43
N ALA A 70 -5.38 8.94 -11.14
CA ALA A 70 -4.07 9.45 -11.50
C ALA A 70 -2.92 8.89 -10.64
N VAL A 71 -3.16 8.65 -9.35
CA VAL A 71 -2.07 8.38 -8.39
C VAL A 71 -2.11 6.97 -7.80
N CYS A 72 -3.30 6.40 -7.62
CA CYS A 72 -3.49 5.17 -6.86
C CYS A 72 -3.88 3.99 -7.77
N ALA A 73 -4.66 4.24 -8.82
CA ALA A 73 -5.29 3.20 -9.62
C ALA A 73 -4.31 2.38 -10.48
N ALA A 74 -3.08 2.84 -10.67
CA ALA A 74 -2.04 2.03 -11.31
C ALA A 74 -1.72 0.76 -10.50
N CYS A 75 -1.79 0.86 -9.17
CA CYS A 75 -1.43 -0.23 -8.26
C CYS A 75 -2.63 -0.84 -7.53
N HIS A 76 -3.58 -0.01 -7.13
CA HIS A 76 -4.70 -0.42 -6.28
C HIS A 76 -6.01 -0.52 -7.05
N LYS A 77 -6.82 -1.50 -6.63
CA LYS A 77 -8.20 -1.63 -7.07
C LYS A 77 -9.16 -1.02 -6.05
N LEU A 78 -10.17 -0.29 -6.52
CA LEU A 78 -11.28 0.20 -5.71
C LEU A 78 -12.57 0.15 -6.53
N TYR A 79 -13.63 -0.44 -5.96
CA TYR A 79 -14.91 -0.69 -6.64
C TYR A 79 -14.77 -1.47 -7.95
N GLY A 80 -13.83 -2.42 -8.00
CA GLY A 80 -13.57 -3.23 -9.20
C GLY A 80 -12.64 -2.59 -10.23
N GLU A 81 -12.28 -1.31 -10.09
CA GLU A 81 -11.44 -0.57 -11.04
C GLU A 81 -10.03 -0.33 -10.50
N GLY A 82 -9.03 -0.37 -11.39
CA GLY A 82 -7.62 -0.14 -11.06
C GLY A 82 -6.76 -1.41 -11.18
N GLY A 83 -5.52 -1.30 -10.70
CA GLY A 83 -4.48 -2.31 -10.80
C GLY A 83 -4.57 -3.42 -9.77
N SER A 84 -3.81 -4.48 -9.99
CA SER A 84 -3.70 -5.65 -9.10
C SER A 84 -2.28 -5.84 -8.55
N ILE A 85 -1.47 -4.78 -8.55
CA ILE A 85 -0.08 -4.80 -8.05
C ILE A 85 -0.09 -4.79 -6.52
N ALA A 86 -1.01 -4.02 -5.94
CA ALA A 86 -1.15 -3.82 -4.50
C ALA A 86 -2.53 -4.32 -4.02
N PRO A 87 -2.76 -4.42 -2.69
CA PRO A 87 -4.03 -4.91 -2.15
C PRO A 87 -5.24 -4.15 -2.69
N GLU A 88 -6.33 -4.87 -2.94
CA GLU A 88 -7.61 -4.25 -3.26
C GLU A 88 -8.13 -3.47 -2.05
N LEU A 89 -8.54 -2.23 -2.28
CA LEU A 89 -8.99 -1.30 -1.24
C LEU A 89 -10.46 -1.46 -0.90
N THR A 90 -11.29 -1.98 -1.82
CA THR A 90 -12.77 -2.02 -1.67
C THR A 90 -13.23 -2.58 -0.32
N GLY A 91 -12.65 -3.68 0.13
CA GLY A 91 -12.98 -4.37 1.39
C GLY A 91 -12.05 -4.07 2.57
N SER A 92 -11.20 -3.04 2.45
CA SER A 92 -10.28 -2.64 3.52
C SER A 92 -10.95 -1.76 4.60
N ASP A 93 -10.24 -1.43 5.67
CA ASP A 93 -10.68 -0.54 6.77
C ASP A 93 -10.73 0.95 6.36
N ARG A 94 -11.13 1.24 5.11
CA ARG A 94 -11.05 2.56 4.50
C ARG A 94 -12.03 3.59 5.05
N HIS A 95 -12.96 3.20 5.92
CA HIS A 95 -13.79 4.14 6.67
C HIS A 95 -13.05 4.76 7.86
N ASN A 96 -11.89 4.20 8.23
CA ASN A 96 -11.03 4.66 9.30
C ASN A 96 -9.93 5.57 8.72
N LEU A 97 -10.01 6.88 9.03
CA LEU A 97 -9.03 7.87 8.57
C LEU A 97 -7.61 7.53 9.00
N ASN A 98 -7.43 7.07 10.24
CA ASN A 98 -6.11 6.72 10.77
C ASN A 98 -5.53 5.52 10.03
N TYR A 99 -6.35 4.52 9.71
CA TYR A 99 -5.93 3.39 8.91
C TYR A 99 -5.38 3.84 7.56
N LEU A 100 -6.10 4.69 6.82
CA LEU A 100 -5.66 5.21 5.53
C LEU A 100 -4.38 6.04 5.65
N LEU A 101 -4.35 7.00 6.57
CA LEU A 101 -3.20 7.89 6.73
C LEU A 101 -1.92 7.13 7.09
N GLU A 102 -2.00 6.18 8.02
CA GLU A 102 -0.84 5.37 8.42
C GLU A 102 -0.28 4.54 7.25
N ASN A 103 -1.14 3.98 6.39
CA ASN A 103 -0.68 3.26 5.20
C ASN A 103 -0.12 4.18 4.11
N ILE A 104 -0.70 5.38 3.94
CA ILE A 104 -0.32 6.28 2.83
C ILE A 104 0.94 7.08 3.18
N VAL A 105 1.06 7.57 4.41
CA VAL A 105 2.20 8.38 4.86
C VAL A 105 3.41 7.50 5.16
N ASP A 106 3.18 6.30 5.70
CA ASP A 106 4.27 5.35 5.99
C ASP A 106 3.98 3.94 5.47
N PRO A 107 3.97 3.73 4.14
CA PRO A 107 3.61 2.45 3.54
C PRO A 107 4.57 1.31 3.90
N SER A 108 5.76 1.63 4.40
CA SER A 108 6.78 0.65 4.83
C SER A 108 6.70 0.32 6.33
N ALA A 109 5.83 0.98 7.12
CA ALA A 109 5.68 0.68 8.55
C ALA A 109 5.05 -0.68 8.82
N LEU A 110 4.17 -1.13 7.91
CA LEU A 110 3.39 -2.35 8.07
C LEU A 110 3.25 -3.04 6.71
N LEU A 111 4.26 -3.83 6.33
CA LEU A 111 4.38 -4.34 4.97
C LEU A 111 4.35 -5.88 4.94
N PRO A 112 3.29 -6.50 4.38
CA PRO A 112 3.29 -7.93 4.14
C PRO A 112 4.44 -8.29 3.20
N ALA A 113 5.12 -9.43 3.40
CA ALA A 113 6.32 -9.72 2.62
C ALA A 113 6.05 -9.91 1.11
N ASP A 114 4.82 -10.24 0.73
CA ASP A 114 4.43 -10.40 -0.67
C ASP A 114 4.40 -9.05 -1.42
N TYR A 115 4.39 -7.92 -0.69
CA TYR A 115 4.43 -6.55 -1.23
C TYR A 115 5.76 -5.84 -0.96
N ARG A 116 6.77 -6.54 -0.44
CA ARG A 116 8.12 -5.99 -0.28
C ARG A 116 8.82 -5.87 -1.62
N LEU A 117 9.44 -4.73 -1.84
CA LEU A 117 10.29 -4.54 -3.00
C LEU A 117 11.42 -5.56 -2.97
N THR A 118 11.56 -6.31 -4.06
CA THR A 118 12.62 -7.29 -4.24
C THR A 118 13.42 -6.91 -5.48
N VAL A 119 14.73 -6.84 -5.33
CA VAL A 119 15.69 -6.60 -6.39
C VAL A 119 16.26 -7.95 -6.84
N PHE A 120 16.20 -8.20 -8.15
CA PHE A 120 16.68 -9.41 -8.79
C PHE A 120 17.83 -9.05 -9.72
N THR A 121 18.99 -9.65 -9.51
CA THR A 121 20.08 -9.66 -10.49
C THR A 121 19.98 -10.95 -11.28
N LEU A 122 19.83 -10.85 -12.60
CA LEU A 122 19.77 -11.99 -13.50
C LEU A 122 21.15 -12.31 -14.06
N LYS A 123 21.36 -13.57 -14.42
CA LYS A 123 22.62 -14.07 -15.03
C LYS A 123 22.96 -13.44 -16.37
N ASP A 124 21.97 -12.84 -17.04
CA ASP A 124 22.16 -12.09 -18.29
C ASP A 124 22.56 -10.62 -18.05
N GLY A 125 22.76 -10.23 -16.79
CA GLY A 125 23.16 -8.89 -16.36
C GLY A 125 22.01 -7.93 -16.12
N ARG A 126 20.75 -8.30 -16.39
CA ARG A 126 19.60 -7.44 -16.10
C ARG A 126 19.34 -7.35 -14.60
N VAL A 127 18.87 -6.18 -14.17
CA VAL A 127 18.37 -5.95 -12.81
C VAL A 127 16.88 -5.63 -12.90
N LEU A 128 16.07 -6.43 -12.20
CA LEU A 128 14.62 -6.23 -12.10
C LEU A 128 14.28 -5.84 -10.67
N SER A 129 13.32 -4.92 -10.51
CA SER A 129 12.83 -4.49 -9.20
C SER A 129 11.31 -4.56 -9.19
N GLY A 130 10.74 -5.31 -8.24
CA GLY A 130 9.30 -5.50 -8.16
C GLY A 130 8.87 -6.35 -6.97
N VAL A 131 7.58 -6.64 -6.91
CA VAL A 131 6.98 -7.55 -5.93
C VAL A 131 6.77 -8.93 -6.56
N VAL A 132 6.65 -9.98 -5.74
CA VAL A 132 6.50 -11.37 -6.20
C VAL A 132 5.11 -11.90 -5.84
N PRO A 133 4.08 -11.59 -6.64
CA PRO A 133 2.72 -12.05 -6.35
C PRO A 133 2.55 -13.57 -6.49
N GLU A 134 3.36 -14.22 -7.33
CA GLU A 134 3.26 -15.65 -7.61
C GLU A 134 4.63 -16.30 -7.68
N ARG A 135 4.72 -17.51 -7.12
CA ARG A 135 5.91 -18.35 -7.10
C ARG A 135 5.52 -19.79 -7.36
N THR A 136 6.26 -20.45 -8.25
CA THR A 136 6.23 -21.90 -8.45
C THR A 136 7.57 -22.51 -8.08
N ASP A 137 7.70 -23.83 -8.23
CA ASP A 137 8.97 -24.54 -8.02
C ASP A 137 10.04 -24.21 -9.09
N ARG A 138 9.64 -23.57 -10.20
CA ARG A 138 10.53 -23.28 -11.34
C ARG A 138 10.67 -21.80 -11.67
N SER A 139 9.64 -21.01 -11.43
CA SER A 139 9.59 -19.60 -11.85
C SER A 139 9.00 -18.68 -10.79
N LEU A 140 9.37 -17.40 -10.89
CA LEU A 140 8.74 -16.29 -10.20
C LEU A 140 7.98 -15.43 -11.22
N VAL A 141 6.84 -14.93 -10.79
CA VAL A 141 6.23 -13.77 -11.44
C VAL A 141 6.71 -12.54 -10.69
N ILE A 142 7.37 -11.64 -11.39
CA ILE A 142 7.81 -10.34 -10.88
C ILE A 142 6.85 -9.29 -11.42
N GLN A 143 6.17 -8.59 -10.53
CA GLN A 143 5.33 -7.45 -10.87
C GLN A 143 6.13 -6.17 -10.59
N THR A 144 6.51 -5.47 -11.66
CA THR A 144 7.11 -4.14 -11.60
C THR A 144 5.99 -3.07 -11.65
N PRO A 145 6.31 -1.77 -11.46
CA PRO A 145 5.34 -0.70 -11.67
C PRO A 145 4.75 -0.64 -13.08
N THR A 146 5.45 -1.19 -14.09
CA THR A 146 5.10 -1.03 -15.51
C THR A 146 4.66 -2.33 -16.17
N GLU A 147 5.10 -3.49 -15.67
CA GLU A 147 4.88 -4.77 -16.34
C GLU A 147 4.94 -5.97 -15.39
N ARG A 148 4.51 -7.12 -15.90
CA ARG A 148 4.53 -8.41 -15.22
C ARG A 148 5.41 -9.38 -15.99
N LEU A 149 6.49 -9.82 -15.36
CA LEU A 149 7.52 -10.66 -15.96
C LEU A 149 7.51 -12.05 -15.32
N THR A 150 7.56 -13.10 -16.13
CA THR A 150 7.83 -14.45 -15.61
C THR A 150 9.31 -14.75 -15.81
N VAL A 151 10.01 -15.05 -14.71
CA VAL A 151 11.44 -15.31 -14.69
C VAL A 151 11.70 -16.69 -14.08
N GLU A 152 12.43 -17.52 -14.80
CA GLU A 152 12.86 -18.82 -14.29
C GLU A 152 13.85 -18.64 -13.14
N LEU A 153 13.69 -19.40 -12.05
CA LEU A 153 14.58 -19.35 -10.88
C LEU A 153 16.04 -19.61 -11.28
N ALA A 154 16.26 -20.44 -12.29
CA ALA A 154 17.59 -20.74 -12.82
C ALA A 154 18.28 -19.52 -13.47
N GLN A 155 17.54 -18.48 -13.87
CA GLN A 155 18.08 -17.24 -14.43
C GLN A 155 18.44 -16.21 -13.37
N ILE A 156 17.98 -16.38 -12.13
CA ILE A 156 18.25 -15.45 -11.03
C ILE A 156 19.63 -15.79 -10.44
N GLU A 157 20.51 -14.80 -10.44
CA GLU A 157 21.82 -14.88 -9.79
C GLU A 157 21.72 -14.44 -8.33
N LYS A 158 20.99 -13.34 -8.07
CA LYS A 158 20.83 -12.77 -6.74
C LYS A 158 19.41 -12.25 -6.55
N GLN A 159 18.88 -12.46 -5.35
CA GLN A 159 17.59 -11.92 -4.92
C GLN A 159 17.76 -11.22 -3.57
N GLU A 160 17.41 -9.95 -3.50
CA GLU A 160 17.45 -9.16 -2.27
C GLU A 160 16.09 -8.53 -2.01
N GLN A 161 15.47 -8.91 -0.89
CA GLN A 161 14.23 -8.30 -0.45
C GLN A 161 14.53 -7.12 0.46
N LEU A 162 14.04 -5.94 0.08
CA LEU A 162 14.23 -4.70 0.82
C LEU A 162 13.09 -4.49 1.82
N PRO A 163 13.34 -3.79 2.96
CA PRO A 163 12.31 -3.46 3.95
C PRO A 163 11.44 -2.27 3.50
N MET A 164 11.23 -2.11 2.19
CA MET A 164 10.54 -0.96 1.60
C MET A 164 9.37 -1.39 0.73
N SER A 165 8.31 -0.58 0.78
CA SER A 165 7.12 -0.74 -0.06
C SER A 165 7.37 -0.25 -1.49
N LEU A 166 6.64 -0.81 -2.45
CA LEU A 166 6.54 -0.25 -3.80
C LEU A 166 5.69 1.03 -3.84
N MET A 167 4.87 1.27 -2.81
CA MET A 167 4.08 2.50 -2.70
C MET A 167 5.01 3.70 -2.41
N PRO A 168 4.96 4.77 -3.22
CA PRO A 168 5.78 5.95 -3.00
C PRO A 168 5.43 6.68 -1.70
N GLU A 169 6.43 7.27 -1.06
CA GLU A 169 6.24 8.18 0.08
C GLU A 169 5.99 9.62 -0.40
N GLY A 170 5.40 10.47 0.44
CA GLY A 170 5.19 11.89 0.14
C GLY A 170 4.06 12.20 -0.85
N LEU A 171 3.23 11.21 -1.21
CA LEU A 171 2.12 11.37 -2.16
C LEU A 171 1.16 12.50 -1.76
N LEU A 172 0.79 12.58 -0.48
CA LEU A 172 -0.16 13.59 0.00
C LEU A 172 0.41 15.00 -0.08
N ALA A 173 1.70 15.17 0.24
CA ALA A 173 2.38 16.44 0.12
C ALA A 173 2.43 16.94 -1.34
N ALA A 174 2.63 16.03 -2.30
CA ALA A 174 2.70 16.36 -3.73
C ALA A 174 1.34 16.74 -4.35
N LEU A 175 0.23 16.19 -3.83
CA LEU A 175 -1.14 16.47 -4.30
C LEU A 175 -1.66 17.85 -3.88
N GLY A 176 -1.20 18.36 -2.74
CA GLY A 176 -1.75 19.58 -2.13
C GLY A 176 -3.07 19.36 -1.41
N GLU A 177 -3.41 20.26 -0.49
CA GLU A 177 -4.45 20.01 0.53
C GLU A 177 -5.85 19.78 -0.05
N GLU A 178 -6.26 20.55 -1.05
CA GLU A 178 -7.59 20.43 -1.66
C GLU A 178 -7.79 19.08 -2.36
N GLN A 179 -6.79 18.62 -3.13
CA GLN A 179 -6.86 17.32 -3.79
C GLN A 179 -6.88 16.18 -2.78
N VAL A 180 -6.14 16.32 -1.67
CA VAL A 180 -6.14 15.32 -0.60
C VAL A 180 -7.53 15.22 0.06
N LYS A 181 -8.19 16.35 0.35
CA LYS A 181 -9.56 16.33 0.91
C LYS A 181 -10.55 15.58 0.01
N HIS A 182 -10.51 15.88 -1.29
CA HIS A 182 -11.31 15.18 -2.29
C HIS A 182 -10.97 13.69 -2.40
N LEU A 183 -9.68 13.35 -2.43
CA LEU A 183 -9.21 11.96 -2.46
C LEU A 183 -9.76 11.16 -1.28
N PHE A 184 -9.67 11.70 -0.05
CA PHE A 184 -10.17 11.01 1.13
C PHE A 184 -11.70 10.89 1.14
N ALA A 185 -12.44 11.86 0.61
CA ALA A 185 -13.89 11.73 0.41
C ALA A 185 -14.25 10.54 -0.49
N TYR A 186 -13.46 10.28 -1.53
CA TYR A 186 -13.66 9.12 -2.39
C TYR A 186 -13.18 7.80 -1.74
N LEU A 187 -11.98 7.80 -1.16
CA LEU A 187 -11.40 6.62 -0.49
C LEU A 187 -12.24 6.13 0.69
N MET A 188 -12.92 7.04 1.41
CA MET A 188 -13.76 6.72 2.57
C MET A 188 -15.24 6.57 2.23
N GLY A 189 -15.69 7.04 1.06
CA GLY A 189 -17.09 6.91 0.61
C GLY A 189 -17.49 5.45 0.40
N THR A 190 -18.77 5.10 0.27
CA THR A 190 -19.22 3.69 0.18
C THR A 190 -19.64 3.24 -1.22
N ARG A 191 -19.54 4.11 -2.22
CA ARG A 191 -20.05 3.89 -3.58
C ARG A 191 -19.08 4.38 -4.64
N GLN A 192 -19.17 3.78 -5.82
CA GLN A 192 -18.55 4.30 -7.03
C GLN A 192 -19.25 5.60 -7.47
N VAL A 193 -18.49 6.55 -8.01
CA VAL A 193 -18.98 7.85 -8.51
C VAL A 193 -18.29 8.17 -9.82
N GLU A 194 -18.90 8.84 -10.79
CA GLU A 194 -18.18 9.26 -12.01
C GLU A 194 -17.00 10.21 -11.69
N PRO A 195 -15.84 10.10 -12.38
CA PRO A 195 -14.74 11.00 -12.13
C PRO A 195 -15.10 12.40 -12.65
N ALA A 196 -14.61 13.44 -11.97
CA ALA A 196 -14.68 14.79 -12.51
C ALA A 196 -13.94 14.84 -13.86
N ALA A 197 -14.47 15.64 -14.79
CA ALA A 197 -13.79 15.91 -16.06
C ALA A 197 -12.41 16.54 -15.81
N PRO A 198 -11.41 16.26 -16.68
CA PRO A 198 -10.06 16.83 -16.57
C PRO A 198 -10.06 18.36 -16.67
#